data_AF-A0A1C4YFF2-F1
#
_entry.id   AF-A0A1C4YFF2-F1
#
_cell.length_a   1.000
_cell.length_b   1.000
_cell.length_c   1.000
_cell.angle_alpha   90.00
_cell.angle_beta   90.00
_cell.angle_gamma   90.00
#
_symmetry.space_group_name_H-M   'P 1'
#
loop_
_entity.id
_entity.type
_entity.pdbx_description
1 polymer ?
#
loop_
_entity_poly.entity_id
_entity_poly.type
_entity_poly.pdbx_seq_one_letter_code
_entity_poly.pdbx_strand_id
1 'polypeptide(L)'
;MTVLTIAERIVQELLRAKVALDDDELARRLDVQPRQTINQACRRLEQSRRVRRFVGPYGKIVNELRQGTVPAVPIVAQEVRLEPAAGDSAAQRHAEGVMLALLAERLGCSLQPRRFALEDGSRVEIDGTDENLSVLVEAWAHQGPPKSAQKHKVLADAFRLMFVASTLPTPPRLVLCLSDPAAAHHFTSARSWAATALRAFGVDVEVVELPAEVKAQVLAAQNRQYR
;
A
#
# COMPACT_ATOMS: atom_id res chain seq x y z
N MET A 1 -31.56 -21.30 4.98
CA MET A 1 -30.92 -21.09 3.67
C MET A 1 -29.64 -20.32 3.91
N THR A 2 -28.48 -20.94 3.69
CA THR A 2 -27.16 -20.34 3.98
C THR A 2 -26.88 -19.21 2.98
N VAL A 3 -26.61 -18.01 3.48
CA VAL A 3 -26.24 -16.86 2.65
C VAL A 3 -24.78 -17.06 2.22
N LEU A 4 -24.56 -17.24 0.92
CA LEU A 4 -23.21 -17.38 0.36
C LEU A 4 -22.43 -16.08 0.53
N THR A 5 -21.16 -16.21 0.91
CA THR A 5 -20.22 -15.09 0.96
C THR A 5 -19.96 -14.51 -0.44
N ILE A 6 -19.52 -13.25 -0.52
CA ILE A 6 -19.16 -12.63 -1.80
C ILE A 6 -18.10 -13.44 -2.56
N ALA A 7 -17.14 -14.05 -1.85
CA ALA A 7 -16.11 -14.89 -2.46
C ALA A 7 -16.69 -16.17 -3.07
N GLU A 8 -17.65 -16.83 -2.39
CA GLU A 8 -18.34 -18.01 -2.92
C GLU A 8 -19.22 -17.66 -4.12
N ARG A 9 -19.90 -16.51 -4.05
CA ARG A 9 -20.72 -15.99 -5.16
C ARG A 9 -19.86 -15.68 -6.40
N ILE A 10 -18.66 -15.11 -6.23
CA ILE A 10 -17.69 -14.90 -7.32
C ILE A 10 -17.24 -16.24 -7.91
N VAL A 11 -16.87 -17.20 -7.08
CA VAL A 11 -16.44 -18.52 -7.56
C VAL A 11 -17.56 -19.24 -8.31
N GLN A 12 -18.79 -19.20 -7.80
CA GLN A 12 -19.95 -19.77 -8.49
C GLN A 12 -20.24 -19.07 -9.82
N GLU A 13 -20.11 -17.74 -9.88
CA GLU A 13 -20.35 -17.01 -11.12
C GLU A 13 -19.25 -17.30 -12.15
N LEU A 14 -17.98 -17.42 -11.74
CA LEU A 14 -16.90 -17.83 -12.64
C LEU A 14 -17.06 -19.29 -13.12
N LEU A 15 -17.51 -20.19 -12.24
CA LEU A 15 -17.87 -21.58 -12.60
C LEU A 15 -19.02 -21.62 -13.60
N ARG A 16 -20.04 -20.77 -13.42
CA ARG A 16 -21.21 -20.68 -14.29
C ARG A 16 -20.87 -20.07 -15.64
N ALA A 17 -20.12 -18.97 -15.64
CA ALA A 17 -19.79 -18.21 -16.84
C ALA A 17 -18.81 -18.97 -17.75
N LYS A 18 -17.93 -19.82 -17.17
CA LYS A 18 -16.88 -20.57 -17.90
C LYS A 18 -15.96 -19.67 -18.75
N VAL A 19 -15.92 -18.38 -18.48
CA VAL A 19 -15.09 -17.37 -19.14
C VAL A 19 -14.50 -16.45 -18.06
N ALA A 20 -13.38 -15.80 -18.38
CA ALA A 20 -12.79 -14.82 -17.50
C ALA A 20 -13.67 -13.55 -17.47
N LEU A 21 -13.95 -13.03 -16.26
CA LEU A 21 -14.82 -11.86 -16.08
C LEU A 21 -14.06 -10.72 -15.39
N ASP A 22 -14.29 -9.49 -15.84
CA ASP A 22 -13.73 -8.31 -15.18
C ASP A 22 -14.47 -7.96 -13.87
N ASP A 23 -13.85 -7.10 -13.04
CA ASP A 23 -14.41 -6.71 -11.74
C ASP A 23 -15.74 -5.90 -11.88
N ASP A 24 -16.01 -5.23 -13.01
CA ASP A 24 -17.28 -4.51 -13.27
C ASP A 24 -18.38 -5.51 -13.62
N GLU A 25 -18.05 -6.50 -14.44
CA GLU A 25 -18.96 -7.58 -14.83
C GLU A 25 -19.36 -8.40 -13.62
N LEU A 26 -18.41 -8.74 -12.74
CA LEU A 26 -18.70 -9.44 -11.49
C LEU A 26 -19.53 -8.58 -10.53
N ALA A 27 -19.23 -7.28 -10.39
CA ALA A 27 -20.03 -6.37 -9.56
C ALA A 27 -21.48 -6.25 -10.06
N ARG A 28 -21.67 -6.13 -11.38
CA ARG A 28 -22.99 -6.04 -12.01
C ARG A 28 -23.77 -7.35 -11.90
N ARG A 29 -23.12 -8.50 -12.12
CA ARG A 29 -23.79 -9.82 -12.08
C ARG A 29 -24.13 -10.28 -10.66
N LEU A 30 -23.35 -9.84 -9.67
CA LEU A 30 -23.56 -10.17 -8.27
C LEU A 30 -24.34 -9.08 -7.51
N ASP A 31 -24.72 -8.00 -8.16
CA ASP A 31 -25.38 -6.84 -7.54
C ASP A 31 -24.63 -6.35 -6.28
N VAL A 32 -23.30 -6.20 -6.41
CA VAL A 32 -22.42 -5.81 -5.31
C VAL A 32 -21.90 -4.39 -5.56
N GLN A 33 -22.23 -3.50 -4.64
CA GLN A 33 -21.65 -2.16 -4.54
C GLN A 33 -21.03 -1.95 -3.16
N PRO A 34 -19.86 -1.27 -3.06
CA PRO A 34 -19.06 -0.74 -4.15
C PRO A 34 -18.25 -1.83 -4.90
N ARG A 35 -17.84 -1.57 -6.15
CA ARG A 35 -16.89 -2.42 -6.94
C ARG A 35 -15.64 -2.81 -6.13
N GLN A 36 -15.19 -1.97 -5.20
CA GLN A 36 -14.06 -2.23 -4.30
C GLN A 36 -14.20 -3.58 -3.57
N THR A 37 -15.43 -3.98 -3.23
CA THR A 37 -15.74 -5.25 -2.54
C THR A 37 -15.37 -6.46 -3.41
N ILE A 38 -15.68 -6.40 -4.72
CA ILE A 38 -15.28 -7.45 -5.68
C ILE A 38 -13.77 -7.47 -5.84
N ASN A 39 -13.13 -6.31 -5.98
CA ASN A 39 -11.68 -6.22 -6.13
C ASN A 39 -10.94 -6.86 -4.94
N GLN A 40 -11.37 -6.54 -3.72
CA GLN A 40 -10.81 -7.13 -2.50
C GLN A 40 -11.05 -8.64 -2.41
N ALA A 41 -12.26 -9.09 -2.73
CA ALA A 41 -12.60 -10.52 -2.69
C ALA A 41 -11.79 -11.32 -3.73
N CYS A 42 -11.65 -10.82 -4.96
CA CYS A 42 -10.85 -11.47 -5.99
C CYS A 42 -9.35 -11.47 -5.69
N ARG A 43 -8.81 -10.42 -5.06
CA ARG A 43 -7.41 -10.40 -4.57
C ARG A 43 -7.16 -11.48 -3.51
N ARG A 44 -8.11 -11.67 -2.57
CA ARG A 44 -8.02 -12.76 -1.58
C ARG A 44 -8.11 -14.14 -2.26
N LEU A 45 -9.01 -14.29 -3.24
CA LEU A 45 -9.13 -15.53 -4.01
C LEU A 45 -7.86 -15.84 -4.83
N GLU A 46 -7.16 -14.81 -5.30
CA GLU A 46 -5.85 -14.94 -5.95
C GLU A 46 -4.75 -15.37 -4.99
N GLN A 47 -4.67 -14.75 -3.80
CA GLN A 47 -3.74 -15.17 -2.75
C GLN A 47 -3.95 -16.63 -2.33
N SER A 48 -5.21 -17.08 -2.27
CA SER A 48 -5.56 -18.47 -2.00
C SER A 48 -5.43 -19.41 -3.22
N ARG A 49 -4.91 -18.92 -4.36
CA ARG A 49 -4.72 -19.64 -5.62
C ARG A 49 -5.99 -20.23 -6.25
N ARG A 50 -7.17 -19.77 -5.84
CA ARG A 50 -8.48 -20.22 -6.37
C ARG A 50 -8.86 -19.50 -7.66
N VAL A 51 -8.45 -18.24 -7.80
CA VAL A 51 -8.65 -17.41 -8.99
C VAL A 51 -7.31 -16.93 -9.50
N ARG A 52 -7.14 -16.86 -10.82
CA ARG A 52 -6.03 -16.18 -11.49
C ARG A 52 -6.53 -14.82 -11.98
N ARG A 53 -5.82 -13.75 -11.66
CA ARG A 53 -6.07 -12.42 -12.22
C ARG A 53 -5.03 -12.12 -13.29
N PHE A 54 -5.46 -11.61 -14.44
CA PHE A 54 -4.57 -11.22 -15.53
C PHE A 54 -5.23 -10.14 -16.40
N VAL A 55 -4.43 -9.50 -17.27
CA VAL A 55 -4.94 -8.48 -18.19
C VAL A 55 -5.58 -9.16 -19.41
N GLY A 56 -6.87 -8.94 -19.60
CA GLY A 56 -7.67 -9.50 -20.69
C GLY A 56 -7.67 -8.66 -21.98
N PRO A 57 -8.48 -9.02 -23.00
CA PRO A 57 -8.41 -8.50 -24.38
C PRO A 57 -8.64 -6.99 -24.60
N TYR A 58 -8.83 -6.21 -23.55
CA TYR A 58 -9.11 -4.77 -23.63
C TYR A 58 -8.40 -3.98 -22.52
N GLY A 59 -7.28 -4.50 -22.01
CA GLY A 59 -6.51 -3.86 -20.92
C GLY A 59 -7.17 -3.94 -19.54
N LYS A 60 -8.32 -4.59 -19.42
CA LYS A 60 -9.02 -4.80 -18.15
C LYS A 60 -8.49 -6.01 -17.40
N ILE A 61 -8.48 -5.94 -16.06
CA ILE A 61 -8.16 -7.08 -15.21
C ILE A 61 -9.35 -8.03 -15.19
N VAL A 62 -9.15 -9.24 -15.68
CA VAL A 62 -10.13 -10.33 -15.69
C VAL A 62 -9.76 -11.40 -14.67
N ASN A 63 -10.78 -12.10 -14.17
CA ASN A 63 -10.70 -13.14 -13.15
C ASN A 63 -11.08 -14.48 -13.77
N GLU A 64 -10.21 -15.48 -13.67
CA GLU A 64 -10.43 -16.84 -14.16
C GLU A 64 -10.26 -17.85 -13.03
N LEU A 65 -11.12 -18.86 -12.94
CA LEU A 65 -10.98 -19.91 -11.93
C LEU A 65 -9.78 -20.81 -12.27
N ARG A 66 -8.89 -21.05 -11.30
CA ARG A 66 -7.82 -22.05 -11.49
C ARG A 66 -8.40 -23.45 -11.29
N GLN A 67 -8.25 -24.31 -12.29
CA GLN A 67 -8.55 -25.74 -12.13
C GLN A 67 -7.50 -26.38 -11.22
N GLY A 68 -7.92 -26.73 -10.00
CA GLY A 68 -7.14 -27.43 -8.99
C GLY A 68 -8.07 -27.87 -7.87
N THR A 69 -8.08 -29.16 -7.59
CA THR A 69 -8.95 -29.90 -6.66
C THR A 69 -9.20 -29.21 -5.32
N VAL A 70 -10.48 -29.06 -4.95
CA VAL A 70 -10.93 -28.56 -3.65
C VAL A 70 -10.82 -29.68 -2.61
N PRO A 71 -10.10 -29.54 -1.48
CA PRO A 71 -10.37 -30.34 -0.30
C PRO A 71 -11.51 -29.66 0.49
N ALA A 72 -12.59 -30.40 0.69
CA ALA A 72 -13.69 -30.02 1.55
C ALA A 72 -13.26 -30.09 3.03
N VAL A 73 -13.35 -28.97 3.74
CA VAL A 73 -13.37 -28.95 5.22
C VAL A 73 -14.56 -28.08 5.64
N PRO A 74 -15.44 -28.55 6.54
CA PRO A 74 -16.59 -27.78 6.99
C PRO A 74 -16.13 -26.75 8.02
N ILE A 75 -16.33 -25.47 7.74
CA ILE A 75 -16.09 -24.39 8.70
C ILE A 75 -17.45 -23.99 9.28
N VAL A 76 -17.60 -24.23 10.58
CA VAL A 76 -18.76 -23.86 11.40
C VAL A 76 -18.89 -22.33 11.41
N ALA A 77 -20.11 -21.84 11.15
CA ALA A 77 -20.42 -20.42 11.09
C ALA A 77 -20.22 -19.75 12.46
N GLN A 78 -19.32 -18.77 12.50
CA GLN A 78 -19.24 -17.80 13.58
C GLN A 78 -19.73 -16.46 13.02
N GLU A 79 -20.80 -15.92 13.59
CA GLU A 79 -21.33 -14.59 13.24
C GLU A 79 -20.25 -13.54 13.48
N VAL A 80 -19.67 -13.04 12.38
CA VAL A 80 -18.68 -11.96 12.42
C VAL A 80 -19.43 -10.66 12.66
N ARG A 81 -19.39 -10.17 13.89
CA ARG A 81 -19.49 -8.71 14.14
C ARG A 81 -18.36 -8.06 13.34
N LEU A 82 -18.70 -7.13 12.46
CA LEU A 82 -17.76 -6.43 11.58
C LEU A 82 -16.78 -5.57 12.39
N GLU A 83 -15.77 -6.21 12.95
CA GLU A 83 -14.54 -5.54 13.36
C GLU A 83 -13.80 -5.06 12.10
N PRO A 84 -13.34 -3.80 12.05
CA PRO A 84 -12.55 -3.30 10.92
C PRO A 84 -11.30 -4.16 10.75
N ALA A 85 -11.06 -4.60 9.51
CA ALA A 85 -10.01 -5.57 9.21
C ALA A 85 -8.64 -5.13 9.74
N ALA A 86 -7.87 -6.05 10.32
CA ALA A 86 -6.53 -5.83 10.88
C ALA A 86 -5.49 -5.28 9.88
N GLY A 87 -5.85 -5.13 8.60
CA GLY A 87 -5.04 -4.51 7.54
C GLY A 87 -5.54 -3.15 7.07
N ASP A 88 -6.40 -2.45 7.83
CA ASP A 88 -6.87 -1.13 7.45
C ASP A 88 -5.73 -0.08 7.56
N SER A 89 -4.99 0.09 6.46
CA SER A 89 -3.96 1.12 6.31
C SER A 89 -4.55 2.53 6.16
N ALA A 90 -5.86 2.75 6.37
CA ALA A 90 -6.44 4.08 6.28
C ALA A 90 -5.84 5.05 7.31
N ALA A 91 -5.62 4.60 8.55
CA ALA A 91 -5.02 5.45 9.59
C ALA A 91 -3.57 5.86 9.23
N GLN A 92 -2.77 4.91 8.74
CA GLN A 92 -1.40 5.20 8.30
C GLN A 92 -1.39 6.12 7.07
N ARG A 93 -2.23 5.86 6.05
CA ARG A 93 -2.32 6.73 4.86
C ARG A 93 -2.80 8.14 5.19
N HIS A 94 -3.76 8.26 6.11
CA HIS A 94 -4.21 9.57 6.59
C HIS A 94 -3.06 10.30 7.29
N ALA A 95 -2.33 9.61 8.17
CA ALA A 95 -1.16 10.18 8.84
C ALA A 95 -0.05 10.55 7.85
N GLU A 96 0.24 9.72 6.84
CA GLU A 96 1.20 10.01 5.77
C GLU A 96 0.81 11.30 5.02
N GLY A 97 -0.49 11.50 4.71
CA GLY A 97 -0.97 12.77 4.15
C GLY A 97 -0.74 13.98 5.05
N VAL A 98 -0.96 13.84 6.36
CA VAL A 98 -0.66 14.90 7.35
C VAL A 98 0.83 15.17 7.44
N MET A 99 1.68 14.14 7.40
CA MET A 99 3.13 14.27 7.39
C MET A 99 3.62 15.06 6.19
N LEU A 100 3.07 14.78 5.00
CA LEU A 100 3.40 15.52 3.78
C LEU A 100 3.00 16.99 3.88
N ALA A 101 1.84 17.30 4.46
CA ALA A 101 1.42 18.69 4.67
C ALA A 101 2.36 19.46 5.62
N LEU A 102 2.76 18.83 6.74
CA LEU A 102 3.70 19.43 7.70
C LEU A 102 5.10 19.63 7.08
N LEU A 103 5.57 18.66 6.29
CA LEU A 103 6.84 18.78 5.59
C LEU A 103 6.77 19.86 4.50
N ALA A 104 5.69 19.89 3.73
CA ALA A 104 5.43 20.90 2.70
C ALA A 104 5.51 22.33 3.26
N GLU A 105 4.87 22.58 4.41
CA GLU A 105 4.96 23.87 5.12
C GLU A 105 6.40 24.22 5.49
N ARG A 106 7.17 23.27 6.05
CA ARG A 106 8.59 23.47 6.41
C ARG A 106 9.46 23.77 5.19
N LEU A 107 9.17 23.15 4.06
CA LEU A 107 9.93 23.31 2.81
C LEU A 107 9.49 24.53 1.99
N GLY A 108 8.35 25.15 2.31
CA GLY A 108 7.80 26.26 1.54
C GLY A 108 7.32 25.86 0.14
N CYS A 109 6.92 24.60 -0.06
CA CYS A 109 6.40 24.08 -1.33
C CYS A 109 5.14 23.25 -1.12
N SER A 110 4.44 22.90 -2.20
CA SER A 110 3.37 21.90 -2.14
C SER A 110 3.92 20.50 -2.41
N LEU A 111 3.50 19.50 -1.65
CA LEU A 111 3.83 18.10 -1.92
C LEU A 111 2.56 17.33 -2.28
N GLN A 112 2.56 16.67 -3.43
CA GLN A 112 1.44 15.85 -3.91
C GLN A 112 1.93 14.49 -4.42
N PRO A 113 1.16 13.41 -4.23
CA PRO A 113 1.50 12.10 -4.79
C PRO A 113 1.63 12.17 -6.31
N ARG A 114 2.65 11.51 -6.85
CA ARG A 114 2.88 11.48 -8.31
C ARG A 114 3.29 10.10 -8.77
N ARG A 115 2.71 9.69 -9.90
CA ARG A 115 3.05 8.45 -10.61
C ARG A 115 3.96 8.76 -11.79
N PHE A 116 5.08 8.06 -11.85
CA PHE A 116 6.04 8.09 -12.94
C PHE A 116 5.84 6.84 -13.79
N ALA A 117 5.63 7.04 -15.10
CA ALA A 117 5.62 5.96 -16.06
C ALA A 117 7.05 5.69 -16.54
N LEU A 118 7.42 4.43 -16.60
CA LEU A 118 8.71 3.99 -17.13
C LEU A 118 8.58 3.57 -18.59
N GLU A 119 9.70 3.52 -19.30
CA GLU A 119 9.75 3.16 -20.73
C GLU A 119 9.22 1.75 -21.00
N ASP A 120 9.38 0.82 -20.04
CA ASP A 120 8.89 -0.55 -20.13
C ASP A 120 7.39 -0.70 -19.79
N GLY A 121 6.70 0.41 -19.55
CA GLY A 121 5.28 0.45 -19.19
C GLY A 121 4.98 0.20 -17.72
N SER A 122 6.00 -0.10 -16.89
CA SER A 122 5.83 -0.17 -15.44
C SER A 122 5.70 1.25 -14.83
N ARG A 123 5.34 1.30 -13.55
CA ARG A 123 5.01 2.55 -12.87
C ARG A 123 5.58 2.58 -11.47
N VAL A 124 6.08 3.74 -11.06
CA VAL A 124 6.51 4.02 -9.69
C VAL A 124 5.68 5.17 -9.15
N GLU A 125 5.19 5.05 -7.91
CA GLU A 125 4.48 6.11 -7.21
C GLU A 125 5.40 6.64 -6.11
N ILE A 126 5.51 7.97 -6.04
CA ILE A 126 6.19 8.70 -4.98
C ILE A 126 5.11 9.43 -4.18
N ASP A 127 5.17 9.32 -2.85
CA ASP A 127 4.13 9.82 -1.94
C ASP A 127 3.98 11.34 -2.00
N GLY A 128 5.09 12.07 -2.17
CA GLY A 128 5.09 13.52 -2.28
C GLY A 128 6.11 14.06 -3.27
N THR A 129 5.66 14.89 -4.20
CA THR A 129 6.50 15.66 -5.12
C THR A 129 6.04 17.11 -5.18
N ASP A 130 6.96 18.05 -5.35
CA ASP A 130 6.62 19.40 -5.78
C ASP A 130 6.33 19.46 -7.29
N GLU A 131 5.80 20.60 -7.75
CA GLU A 131 5.43 20.78 -9.15
C GLU A 131 6.63 20.58 -10.10
N ASN A 132 7.78 21.14 -9.71
CA ASN A 132 9.01 21.17 -10.49
C ASN A 132 9.84 19.89 -10.39
N LEU A 133 9.39 18.88 -9.64
CA LEU A 133 10.16 17.66 -9.37
C LEU A 133 11.54 17.96 -8.78
N SER A 134 11.65 19.01 -7.98
CA SER A 134 12.86 19.37 -7.24
C SER A 134 12.94 18.67 -5.88
N VAL A 135 11.83 18.13 -5.38
CA VAL A 135 11.75 17.36 -4.12
C VAL A 135 10.96 16.08 -4.36
N LEU A 136 11.49 14.94 -3.94
CA LEU A 136 10.81 13.65 -3.89
C LEU A 136 10.75 13.15 -2.44
N VAL A 137 9.57 12.71 -2.00
CA VAL A 137 9.31 12.30 -0.62
C VAL A 137 8.62 10.94 -0.56
N GLU A 138 9.12 10.06 0.30
CA GLU A 138 8.40 8.87 0.77
C GLU A 138 8.06 9.06 2.25
N ALA A 139 6.80 8.85 2.62
CA ALA A 139 6.30 9.07 3.96
C ALA A 139 6.07 7.74 4.67
N TRP A 140 6.44 7.68 5.95
CA TRP A 140 6.18 6.49 6.76
C TRP A 140 5.68 6.82 8.15
N ALA A 141 4.36 6.67 8.32
CA ALA A 141 3.67 6.84 9.59
C ALA A 141 3.86 5.61 10.50
N HIS A 142 5.02 5.53 11.15
CA HIS A 142 5.32 4.52 12.16
C HIS A 142 5.74 5.16 13.48
N GLN A 143 5.31 4.54 14.57
CA GLN A 143 5.62 4.94 15.93
C GLN A 143 6.41 3.84 16.64
N GLY A 144 7.52 4.23 17.28
CA GLY A 144 8.47 3.33 17.93
C GLY A 144 9.56 2.73 17.01
N PRO A 145 10.46 1.92 17.57
CA PRO A 145 11.59 1.34 16.83
C PRO A 145 11.15 0.34 15.74
N PRO A 146 11.77 0.37 14.54
CA PRO A 146 11.37 -0.50 13.45
C PRO A 146 11.88 -1.94 13.64
N LYS A 147 11.03 -2.92 13.33
CA LYS A 147 11.40 -4.33 13.14
C LYS A 147 12.20 -4.50 11.84
N SER A 148 12.87 -5.65 11.70
CA SER A 148 13.72 -5.95 10.52
C SER A 148 13.01 -5.74 9.18
N ALA A 149 11.82 -6.33 8.98
CA ALA A 149 11.05 -6.15 7.75
C ALA A 149 10.66 -4.69 7.47
N GLN A 150 10.44 -3.89 8.52
CA GLN A 150 10.11 -2.47 8.39
C GLN A 150 11.32 -1.64 8.00
N LYS A 151 12.52 -2.01 8.48
CA LYS A 151 13.77 -1.41 8.02
C LYS A 151 13.96 -1.63 6.52
N HIS A 152 13.72 -2.85 6.06
CA HIS A 152 13.77 -3.16 4.63
C HIS A 152 12.74 -2.38 3.83
N LYS A 153 11.53 -2.16 4.37
CA LYS A 153 10.52 -1.30 3.74
C LYS A 153 11.08 0.12 3.52
N VAL A 154 11.55 0.79 4.57
CA VAL A 154 12.07 2.16 4.46
C VAL A 154 13.26 2.25 3.49
N LEU A 155 14.12 1.23 3.45
CA LEU A 155 15.23 1.20 2.48
C LEU A 155 14.76 0.96 1.05
N ALA A 156 13.71 0.16 0.85
CA ALA A 156 13.07 0.02 -0.46
C ALA A 156 12.43 1.35 -0.89
N ASP A 157 11.86 2.10 0.03
CA ASP A 157 11.30 3.45 -0.22
C ASP A 157 12.42 4.42 -0.65
N ALA A 158 13.57 4.40 0.03
CA ALA A 158 14.75 5.15 -0.39
C ALA A 158 15.24 4.74 -1.80
N PHE A 159 15.22 3.43 -2.10
CA PHE A 159 15.57 2.94 -3.42
C PHE A 159 14.60 3.45 -4.51
N ARG A 160 13.30 3.53 -4.21
CA ARG A 160 12.31 4.14 -5.12
C ARG A 160 12.66 5.60 -5.42
N LEU A 161 12.99 6.38 -4.41
CA LEU A 161 13.41 7.78 -4.56
C LEU A 161 14.64 7.91 -5.46
N MET A 162 15.70 7.14 -5.17
CA MET A 162 16.94 7.16 -5.97
C MET A 162 16.70 6.74 -7.42
N PHE A 163 15.86 5.71 -7.63
CA PHE A 163 15.54 5.23 -8.96
C PHE A 163 14.79 6.30 -9.77
N VAL A 164 13.71 6.89 -9.23
CA VAL A 164 12.99 7.96 -9.92
C VAL A 164 13.91 9.15 -10.20
N ALA A 165 14.73 9.55 -9.22
CA ALA A 165 15.69 10.63 -9.37
C ALA A 165 16.67 10.40 -10.53
N SER A 166 17.12 9.16 -10.76
CA SER A 166 18.02 8.84 -11.88
C SER A 166 17.38 9.00 -13.27
N THR A 167 16.05 9.09 -13.35
CA THR A 167 15.32 9.31 -14.60
C THR A 167 15.03 10.78 -14.89
N LEU A 168 15.30 11.68 -13.93
CA LEU A 168 14.99 13.10 -14.05
C LEU A 168 16.18 13.87 -14.64
N PRO A 169 15.91 14.93 -15.43
CA PRO A 169 16.96 15.74 -16.05
C PRO A 169 17.76 16.55 -15.03
N THR A 170 17.21 16.80 -13.84
CA THR A 170 17.86 17.53 -12.75
C THR A 170 17.71 16.71 -11.47
N PRO A 171 18.79 16.48 -10.70
CA PRO A 171 18.71 15.74 -9.45
C PRO A 171 17.82 16.46 -8.42
N PRO A 172 16.75 15.81 -7.93
CA PRO A 172 15.94 16.36 -6.85
C PRO A 172 16.57 16.14 -5.47
N ARG A 173 16.07 16.86 -4.47
CA ARG A 173 16.24 16.53 -3.06
C ARG A 173 15.41 15.28 -2.73
N LEU A 174 16.03 14.29 -2.10
CA LEU A 174 15.37 13.04 -1.70
C LEU A 174 15.10 13.05 -0.20
N VAL A 175 13.85 12.79 0.20
CA VAL A 175 13.45 12.85 1.61
C VAL A 175 12.69 11.60 2.03
N LEU A 176 13.15 10.94 3.08
CA LEU A 176 12.36 10.01 3.87
C LEU A 176 11.69 10.79 5.01
N CYS A 177 10.37 10.94 4.96
CA CYS A 177 9.60 11.63 5.99
C CYS A 177 9.08 10.61 7.01
N LEU A 178 9.55 10.69 8.26
CA LEU A 178 9.18 9.78 9.35
C LEU A 178 8.43 10.54 10.46
N SER A 179 7.53 9.85 11.16
CA SER A 179 6.68 10.47 12.19
C SER A 179 7.17 10.30 13.63
N ASP A 180 8.31 9.63 13.85
CA ASP A 180 8.79 9.27 15.18
C ASP A 180 10.33 9.20 15.22
N PRO A 181 10.99 9.90 16.16
CA PRO A 181 12.45 9.84 16.32
C PRO A 181 13.01 8.44 16.57
N ALA A 182 12.29 7.58 17.30
CA ALA A 182 12.68 6.20 17.54
C ALA A 182 12.58 5.34 16.27
N ALA A 183 11.61 5.64 15.39
CA ALA A 183 11.52 5.03 14.06
C ALA A 183 12.72 5.45 13.19
N ALA A 184 13.10 6.73 13.27
CA ALA A 184 14.18 7.33 12.49
C ALA A 184 15.58 6.92 12.95
N HIS A 185 15.76 6.54 14.22
CA HIS A 185 17.08 6.34 14.82
C HIS A 185 18.00 5.39 14.02
N HIS A 186 17.44 4.31 13.46
CA HIS A 186 18.23 3.37 12.65
C HIS A 186 18.77 3.99 11.35
N PHE A 187 18.10 5.02 10.82
CA PHE A 187 18.42 5.67 9.56
C PHE A 187 19.22 6.97 9.74
N THR A 188 19.37 7.45 10.98
CA THR A 188 20.13 8.67 11.29
C THR A 188 21.41 8.41 12.11
N SER A 189 21.46 7.32 12.88
CA SER A 189 22.61 7.00 13.73
C SER A 189 23.90 6.78 12.94
N ALA A 190 24.99 7.45 13.34
CA ALA A 190 26.30 7.39 12.66
C ALA A 190 26.91 5.97 12.58
N ARG A 191 26.51 5.07 13.48
CA ARG A 191 26.98 3.67 13.51
C ARG A 191 26.18 2.73 12.60
N SER A 192 25.08 3.21 12.01
CA SER A 192 24.24 2.41 11.14
C SER A 192 24.73 2.47 9.70
N TRP A 193 24.95 1.30 9.09
CA TRP A 193 25.29 1.23 7.66
C TRP A 193 24.20 1.88 6.80
N ALA A 194 22.93 1.73 7.18
CA ALA A 194 21.80 2.31 6.47
C ALA A 194 21.88 3.84 6.49
N ALA A 195 22.16 4.42 7.66
CA ALA A 195 22.32 5.87 7.78
C ALA A 195 23.51 6.39 6.96
N THR A 196 24.63 5.64 6.94
CA THR A 196 25.80 5.98 6.12
C THR A 196 25.47 5.93 4.63
N ALA A 197 24.76 4.90 4.17
CA ALA A 197 24.33 4.79 2.78
C ALA A 197 23.39 5.94 2.39
N LEU A 198 22.35 6.22 3.19
CA LEU A 198 21.40 7.31 2.92
C LEU A 198 22.11 8.65 2.75
N ARG A 199 23.05 8.99 3.65
CA ARG A 199 23.88 10.21 3.51
C ARG A 199 24.74 10.20 2.26
N ALA A 200 25.37 9.07 1.94
CA ALA A 200 26.23 8.95 0.76
C ALA A 200 25.47 9.14 -0.56
N PHE A 201 24.19 8.75 -0.60
CA PHE A 201 23.30 8.91 -1.74
C PHE A 201 22.44 10.20 -1.69
N GLY A 202 22.67 11.08 -0.72
CA GLY A 202 21.93 12.34 -0.62
C GLY A 202 20.45 12.18 -0.27
N VAL A 203 20.10 11.13 0.47
CA VAL A 203 18.76 10.90 1.00
C VAL A 203 18.66 11.46 2.41
N ASP A 204 17.89 12.52 2.57
CA ASP A 204 17.61 13.15 3.86
C ASP A 204 16.56 12.35 4.64
N VAL A 205 16.72 12.28 5.96
CA VAL A 205 15.71 11.72 6.87
C VAL A 205 15.14 12.87 7.69
N GLU A 206 13.89 13.23 7.42
CA GLU A 206 13.17 14.28 8.11
C GLU A 206 12.17 13.68 9.08
N VAL A 207 12.15 14.18 10.32
CA VAL A 207 11.15 13.80 11.31
C VAL A 207 10.13 14.92 11.47
N VAL A 208 8.86 14.56 11.33
CA VAL A 208 7.72 15.45 11.60
C VAL A 208 6.95 14.95 12.80
N GLU A 209 6.49 15.88 13.64
CA GLU A 209 5.65 15.54 14.77
C GLU A 209 4.19 15.54 14.33
N LEU A 210 3.56 14.36 14.39
CA LEU A 210 2.14 14.21 14.10
C LEU A 210 1.29 14.88 15.20
N PRO A 211 0.14 15.49 14.86
CA PRO A 211 -0.85 15.89 15.84
C PRO A 211 -1.22 14.71 16.76
N ALA A 212 -1.41 14.99 18.05
CA ALA A 212 -1.61 13.97 19.08
C ALA A 212 -2.72 12.97 18.74
N GLU A 213 -3.83 13.45 18.16
CA GLU A 213 -4.94 12.62 17.72
C GLU A 213 -4.54 11.65 16.59
N VAL A 214 -3.85 12.15 15.56
CA VAL A 214 -3.37 11.35 14.43
C VAL A 214 -2.35 10.30 14.92
N LYS A 215 -1.44 10.70 15.81
CA LYS A 215 -0.50 9.77 16.45
C LYS A 215 -1.22 8.66 17.23
N ALA A 216 -2.26 8.98 17.99
CA ALA A 216 -3.05 8.00 18.72
C ALA A 216 -3.75 7.00 17.77
N GLN A 217 -4.28 7.47 16.64
CA GLN A 217 -4.88 6.62 15.61
C GLN A 217 -3.85 5.66 14.98
N VAL A 218 -2.64 6.14 14.67
CA VAL A 218 -1.54 5.30 14.16
C VAL A 218 -1.15 4.24 15.19
N LEU A 219 -1.00 4.60 16.46
CA LEU A 219 -0.69 3.63 17.54
C LEU A 219 -1.79 2.57 17.69
N ALA A 220 -3.06 2.96 17.65
CA ALA A 220 -4.18 2.04 17.70
C ALA A 220 -4.18 1.07 16.50
N ALA A 221 -3.89 1.58 15.30
CA ALA A 221 -3.77 0.75 14.09
C ALA A 221 -2.59 -0.23 14.18
N GLN A 222 -1.42 0.23 14.63
CA GLN A 222 -0.26 -0.63 14.86
C GLN A 222 -0.56 -1.75 15.86
N ASN A 223 -1.20 -1.45 16.98
CA ASN A 223 -1.53 -2.45 17.99
C ASN A 223 -2.48 -3.54 17.47
N ARG A 224 -3.37 -3.21 16.52
CA ARG A 224 -4.23 -4.19 15.85
C ARG A 224 -3.46 -5.08 14.88
N GLN A 225 -2.45 -4.54 14.20
CA GLN A 225 -1.62 -5.26 13.23
C GLN A 225 -0.62 -6.24 13.87
N TYR A 226 -0.31 -6.08 15.16
CA TYR A 226 0.61 -6.93 15.90
C TYR A 226 -0.07 -7.89 16.88
N ARG A 227 -1.41 -7.99 16.85
CA ARG A 227 -2.16 -9.01 17.58
C ARG A 227 -2.24 -10.31 16.80
#